data_AF-A0A920MDJ3-F1
#
_entry.id   AF-A0A920MDJ3-F1
#
_cell.length_a   1.000
_cell.length_b   1.000
_cell.length_c   1.000
_cell.angle_alpha   90.00
_cell.angle_beta   90.00
_cell.angle_gamma   90.00
#
_symmetry.space_group_name_H-M   'P 1'
#
loop_
_entity.id
_entity.type
_entity.pdbx_description
1 polymer ?
#
loop_
_entity_poly.entity_id
_entity_poly.type
_entity_poly.pdbx_seq_one_letter_code
_entity_poly.pdbx_strand_id
1 'polypeptide(L)'
;MSLLVTFLVAPLLALPFLRLLAGFFGAPVPMEVLWQVVLLILGRFITSSVGRDPLWGVIFHPFAMLFWGATLFWSMIIAMTGQSIEWKSRSYTTKPKRTKDLTEDN
;
A
#
# COMPACT_ATOMS: atom_id res chain seq x y z
N MET A 1 -12.16 -1.20 -7.09
CA MET A 1 -11.55 -1.71 -5.84
C MET A 1 -10.14 -1.17 -5.59
N SER A 2 -9.21 -1.25 -6.56
CA SER A 2 -7.80 -0.81 -6.39
C SER A 2 -7.62 0.65 -5.94
N LEU A 3 -8.39 1.60 -6.47
CA LEU A 3 -8.32 3.02 -6.08
C LEU A 3 -8.58 3.24 -4.58
N LEU A 4 -9.64 2.64 -4.04
CA LEU A 4 -10.04 2.81 -2.65
C LEU A 4 -8.97 2.23 -1.71
N VAL A 5 -8.45 1.05 -2.04
CA VAL A 5 -7.37 0.43 -1.27
C VAL A 5 -6.11 1.30 -1.27
N THR A 6 -5.73 1.84 -2.43
CA THR A 6 -4.48 2.60 -2.60
C THR A 6 -4.54 3.99 -1.95
N PHE A 7 -5.65 4.70 -2.08
CA PHE A 7 -5.76 6.10 -1.62
C PHE A 7 -6.41 6.26 -0.26
N LEU A 8 -7.15 5.26 0.23
CA LEU A 8 -7.87 5.35 1.50
C LEU A 8 -7.34 4.32 2.51
N VAL A 9 -7.35 3.03 2.16
CA VAL A 9 -7.04 1.97 3.13
C VAL A 9 -5.55 1.93 3.48
N ALA A 10 -4.67 1.94 2.48
CA ALA A 10 -3.23 1.87 2.71
C ALA A 10 -2.71 3.09 3.49
N PRO A 11 -3.07 4.35 3.16
CA PRO A 11 -2.67 5.51 3.94
C PRO A 11 -3.24 5.49 5.36
N LEU A 12 -4.50 5.06 5.53
CA LEU A 12 -5.13 4.97 6.85
C LEU A 12 -4.43 3.96 7.76
N LEU A 13 -4.02 2.81 7.22
CA LEU A 13 -3.27 1.81 7.98
C LEU A 13 -1.82 2.21 8.25
N ALA A 14 -1.21 3.01 7.37
CA ALA A 14 0.13 3.55 7.56
C ALA A 14 0.17 4.74 8.55
N LEU A 15 -0.95 5.46 8.69
CA LEU A 15 -1.05 6.71 9.44
C LEU A 15 -0.57 6.61 10.91
N PRO A 16 -0.93 5.57 11.70
CA PRO A 16 -0.46 5.45 13.08
C PRO A 16 1.07 5.32 13.14
N PHE A 17 1.67 4.58 12.20
CA PHE A 17 3.12 4.40 12.13
C PHE A 17 3.82 5.69 11.71
N LEU A 18 3.26 6.44 10.76
CA LEU A 18 3.78 7.75 10.35
C LEU A 18 3.73 8.76 11.50
N ARG A 19 2.64 8.78 12.28
CA ARG A 19 2.52 9.64 13.47
C ARG A 19 3.50 9.25 14.56
N LEU A 20 3.70 7.96 14.78
CA LEU A 20 4.70 7.47 15.73
C LEU A 20 6.12 7.89 15.30
N LEU A 21 6.45 7.75 14.01
CA LEU A 21 7.71 8.22 13.44
C LEU A 21 7.90 9.73 13.62
N ALA A 22 6.88 10.54 13.35
CA ALA A 22 6.92 11.98 13.60
C ALA A 22 7.16 12.30 15.08
N GLY A 23 6.63 11.49 15.99
CA GLY A 23 6.89 11.55 17.42
C GLY A 23 8.36 11.44 17.80
N PHE A 24 9.11 10.55 17.14
CA PHE A 24 10.56 10.44 17.33
C PHE A 24 11.31 11.72 16.94
N PHE A 25 10.75 12.54 16.05
CA PHE A 25 11.29 13.84 15.65
C PHE A 25 10.73 15.02 16.47
N GLY A 26 10.05 14.76 17.59
CA GLY A 26 9.55 15.78 18.51
C GLY A 26 8.12 16.26 18.24
N ALA A 27 7.38 15.65 17.31
CA ALA A 27 5.97 15.96 17.13
C ALA A 27 5.13 15.41 18.32
N PRO A 28 4.02 16.09 18.69
CA PRO A 28 3.12 15.57 19.71
C PRO A 28 2.48 14.26 19.23
N VAL A 29 2.59 13.21 20.05
CA VAL A 29 1.95 11.91 19.80
C VAL A 29 0.81 11.72 20.79
N PRO A 30 -0.45 11.76 20.34
CA PRO A 30 -1.59 11.43 21.18
C PRO A 30 -1.51 9.99 21.69
N MET A 31 -2.00 9.74 22.91
CA MET A 31 -1.98 8.41 23.53
C MET A 31 -2.72 7.36 22.69
N GLU A 32 -3.75 7.78 21.95
CA GLU A 32 -4.52 6.95 21.04
C GLU A 32 -3.65 6.36 19.92
N VAL A 33 -2.63 7.10 19.46
CA VAL A 33 -1.69 6.61 18.42
C VAL A 33 -0.86 5.45 18.97
N LEU A 34 -0.41 5.55 20.22
CA LEU A 34 0.32 4.46 20.87
C LEU A 34 -0.56 3.21 20.97
N TRP A 35 -1.82 3.37 21.37
CA TRP A 35 -2.76 2.26 21.46
C TRP A 35 -3.06 1.64 20.09
N GLN A 36 -3.22 2.46 19.04
CA GLN A 36 -3.40 1.98 17.67
C GLN A 36 -2.22 1.12 17.21
N VAL A 37 -0.98 1.58 17.43
CA VAL A 37 0.21 0.82 17.04
C VAL A 37 0.31 -0.49 17.84
N VAL A 38 0.04 -0.45 19.14
CA VAL A 38 0.02 -1.66 19.99
C VAL A 38 -1.01 -2.67 19.49
N LEU A 39 -2.24 -2.24 19.21
CA LEU A 39 -3.30 -3.12 18.71
C LEU A 39 -2.97 -3.72 17.35
N LEU A 40 -2.39 -2.93 16.45
CA LEU A 40 -1.96 -3.39 15.13
C LEU A 40 -0.83 -4.42 15.23
N ILE A 41 0.18 -4.17 16.07
CA ILE A 41 1.27 -5.12 16.30
C ILE A 41 0.75 -6.39 16.99
N LEU A 42 -0.16 -6.28 17.96
CA LEU A 42 -0.76 -7.44 18.62
C LEU A 42 -1.56 -8.29 17.63
N GLY A 43 -2.36 -7.67 16.76
CA GLY A 43 -3.03 -8.36 15.66
C GLY A 43 -2.05 -9.05 14.72
N ARG A 44 -0.95 -8.37 14.36
CA ARG A 44 0.10 -8.97 13.52
C ARG A 44 0.80 -10.13 14.24
N PHE A 45 1.00 -10.04 15.54
CA PHE A 45 1.59 -11.10 16.37
C PHE A 45 0.69 -12.34 16.43
N ILE A 46 -0.61 -12.16 16.65
CA ILE A 46 -1.59 -13.27 16.66
C ILE A 46 -1.62 -13.95 15.29
N THR A 47 -1.77 -13.17 14.21
CA THR A 47 -1.80 -13.72 12.84
C THR A 47 -0.49 -14.42 12.46
N SER A 48 0.66 -13.88 12.87
CA SER A 48 1.96 -14.50 12.67
C SER A 48 2.08 -15.83 13.43
N SER A 49 1.60 -15.89 14.66
CA SER A 49 1.65 -17.10 15.50
C SER A 49 0.74 -18.20 14.96
N VAL A 50 -0.48 -17.84 14.53
CA VAL A 50 -1.44 -18.79 13.93
C VAL A 50 -0.96 -19.26 12.57
N GLY A 51 -0.41 -18.37 11.74
CA GLY A 51 0.11 -18.67 10.41
C GLY A 51 1.48 -19.37 10.40
N ARG A 52 2.15 -19.48 11.56
CA ARG A 52 3.56 -19.89 11.68
C ARG A 52 4.50 -19.01 10.85
N ASP A 53 4.16 -17.73 10.67
CA ASP A 53 5.04 -16.75 10.07
C ASP A 53 6.21 -16.44 11.03
N PRO A 54 7.41 -16.14 10.51
CA PRO A 54 8.52 -15.72 11.35
C PRO A 54 8.20 -14.42 12.10
N LEU A 55 8.51 -14.39 13.40
CA LEU A 55 8.26 -13.23 14.27
C LEU A 55 8.94 -11.93 13.79
N TRP A 56 10.02 -12.04 13.02
CA TRP A 56 10.63 -10.89 12.34
C TRP A 56 9.63 -10.11 11.49
N GLY A 57 8.65 -10.78 10.88
CA GLY A 57 7.58 -10.14 10.11
C GLY A 57 6.62 -9.27 10.94
N VAL A 58 6.57 -9.47 12.26
CA VAL A 58 5.85 -8.61 13.20
C VAL A 58 6.67 -7.34 13.49
N ILE A 59 7.97 -7.52 13.74
CA ILE A 59 8.91 -6.41 14.04
C ILE A 59 9.01 -5.45 12.86
N PHE A 60 9.18 -5.99 11.65
CA PHE A 60 9.30 -5.18 10.42
C PHE A 60 7.95 -4.74 9.83
N HIS A 61 6.83 -5.05 10.47
CA HIS A 61 5.50 -4.72 9.96
C HIS A 61 5.30 -3.22 9.65
N PRO A 62 5.73 -2.27 10.51
CA PRO A 62 5.61 -0.84 10.21
C PRO A 62 6.35 -0.46 8.92
N PHE A 63 7.58 -0.96 8.75
CA PHE A 63 8.39 -0.69 7.55
C PHE A 63 7.79 -1.32 6.31
N ALA A 64 7.30 -2.55 6.41
CA ALA A 64 6.62 -3.23 5.33
C ALA A 64 5.38 -2.46 4.86
N MET A 65 4.55 -1.97 5.78
CA MET A 65 3.36 -1.19 5.45
C MET A 65 3.70 0.11 4.71
N LEU A 66 4.76 0.80 5.13
CA LEU A 66 5.22 2.01 4.45
C LEU A 66 5.77 1.71 3.06
N PHE A 67 6.63 0.70 2.96
CA PHE A 67 7.26 0.30 1.69
C PHE A 67 6.21 -0.16 0.68
N TRP A 68 5.32 -1.08 1.06
CA TRP A 68 4.27 -1.59 0.18
C TRP A 68 3.18 -0.55 -0.11
N GLY A 69 2.88 0.33 0.84
CA GLY A 69 2.00 1.48 0.60
C GLY A 69 2.57 2.41 -0.47
N ALA A 70 3.86 2.74 -0.40
CA ALA A 70 4.53 3.59 -1.38
C ALA A 70 4.60 2.94 -2.76
N THR A 71 4.89 1.63 -2.85
CA THR A 71 4.94 0.92 -4.14
C THR A 71 3.57 0.81 -4.78
N LEU A 72 2.51 0.59 -4.01
CA LEU A 72 1.13 0.63 -4.51
C LEU A 72 0.76 2.01 -5.04
N PHE A 73 1.08 3.06 -4.29
CA PHE A 73 0.85 4.44 -4.70
C PHE A 73 1.57 4.77 -6.02
N TRP A 74 2.85 4.39 -6.12
CA TRP A 74 3.65 4.56 -7.32
C TRP A 74 3.09 3.79 -8.53
N SER A 75 2.72 2.53 -8.33
CA SER A 75 2.11 1.70 -9.38
C SER A 75 0.81 2.33 -9.90
N MET A 76 0.03 2.94 -9.02
CA MET A 76 -1.21 3.60 -9.38
C MET A 76 -0.96 4.90 -10.16
N ILE A 77 0.05 5.68 -9.79
CA ILE A 77 0.47 6.86 -10.57
C ILE A 77 0.83 6.45 -11.99
N ILE A 78 1.62 5.39 -12.17
CA ILE A 78 1.99 4.90 -13.51
C ILE A 78 0.77 4.43 -14.30
N ALA A 79 -0.16 3.73 -13.65
CA ALA A 79 -1.40 3.28 -14.28
C ALA A 79 -2.30 4.46 -14.71
N MET A 80 -2.38 5.52 -13.90
CA MET A 80 -3.22 6.70 -14.19
C MET A 80 -2.58 7.65 -15.21
N THR A 81 -1.27 7.82 -15.17
CA THR A 81 -0.52 8.68 -16.13
C THR A 81 -0.42 8.05 -17.51
N GLY A 82 -0.74 6.76 -17.66
CA GLY A 82 -0.74 6.07 -18.95
C GLY A 82 0.65 5.94 -19.56
N GLN A 83 1.70 6.02 -18.74
CA GLN A 83 3.08 5.88 -19.21
C GLN A 83 3.28 4.49 -19.81
N SER A 84 3.90 4.44 -20.98
CA SER A 84 4.35 3.20 -21.60
C SER A 84 5.53 2.65 -20.80
N ILE A 85 5.36 1.46 -20.22
CA ILE A 85 6.45 0.76 -19.55
C ILE A 85 7.11 -0.14 -20.60
N GLU A 86 8.40 0.05 -20.86
CA GLU A 86 9.17 -0.92 -21.63
C GLU A 86 9.62 -2.07 -20.72
N TRP A 87 9.28 -3.28 -21.13
CA TRP A 87 9.70 -4.50 -20.43
C TRP A 87 10.16 -5.53 -21.47
N LYS A 88 11.39 -6.05 -21.34
CA LYS A 88 12.09 -6.91 -22.35
C LYS A 88 11.85 -6.44 -23.80
N SER A 89 12.16 -5.17 -24.08
CA SER A 89 12.04 -4.58 -25.42
C SER A 89 10.62 -4.60 -26.00
N ARG A 90 9.58 -4.76 -25.17
CA ARG A 90 8.19 -4.59 -25.55
C ARG A 90 7.59 -3.41 -24.79
N SER A 91 6.94 -2.51 -25.51
CA SER A 91 6.19 -1.39 -24.94
C SER A 91 4.82 -1.87 -24.47
N TYR A 92 4.55 -1.74 -23.17
CA TYR A 92 3.25 -2.00 -22.57
C TYR A 92 2.58 -0.67 -22.22
N THR A 93 1.54 -0.31 -22.96
CA THR A 93 0.65 0.80 -22.60
C THR A 93 -0.33 0.34 -21.52
N THR A 94 -0.32 1.03 -20.38
CA THR A 94 -1.14 0.71 -19.19
C THR A 94 -2.61 1.15 -19.31
N LYS A 95 -2.99 1.90 -20.35
CA LYS A 95 -4.41 2.21 -20.60
C LYS A 95 -5.17 0.95 -21.04
N PRO A 96 -6.41 0.72 -20.56
CA PRO A 96 -7.28 -0.27 -21.17
C PRO A 96 -7.46 0.13 -22.63
N LYS A 97 -7.02 -0.75 -23.54
CA LYS A 97 -7.31 -0.63 -24.97
C LYS A 97 -8.83 -0.55 -25.06
N ARG A 98 -9.39 0.63 -25.41
CA ARG A 98 -10.82 0.79 -25.66
C ARG A 98 -11.18 -0.37 -26.59
N THR A 99 -11.98 -1.32 -26.09
CA THR A 99 -12.49 -2.43 -26.90
C THR A 99 -13.09 -1.76 -28.13
N LYS A 100 -12.50 -2.00 -29.30
CA LYS A 100 -13.11 -1.57 -30.55
C LYS A 100 -14.49 -2.19 -30.55
N ASP A 101 -15.51 -1.34 -30.51
CA ASP A 101 -16.87 -1.77 -30.79
C ASP A 101 -16.81 -2.30 -32.23
N LEU A 102 -16.94 -3.62 -32.38
CA LEU A 102 -16.95 -4.30 -33.69
C LEU A 102 -18.36 -4.22 -34.30
N THR A 103 -19.01 -3.07 -34.13
CA THR A 103 -20.39 -2.84 -34.56
C THR A 103 -20.36 -1.66 -35.52
N GLU A 104 -19.98 -1.92 -36.76
CA GLU A 104 -20.34 -1.17 -37.98
C GLU A 104 -19.35 -1.54 -39.09
N ASP A 105 -19.70 -2.58 -39.83
CA ASP A 105 -19.50 -2.69 -41.28
C ASP A 105 -20.39 -3.85 -41.76
N ASN A 106 -21.65 -3.51 -42.05
CA ASN A 106 -22.59 -4.30 -42.85
C ASN A 106 -22.62 -3.69 -44.25
#